data_AF-A0A5B0D2T3-F1
#
_entry.id   AF-A0A5B0D2T3-F1
#
_cell.length_a   1.000
_cell.length_b   1.000
_cell.length_c   1.000
_cell.angle_alpha   90.00
_cell.angle_beta   90.00
_cell.angle_gamma   90.00
#
_symmetry.space_group_name_H-M   'P 1'
#
loop_
_entity.id
_entity.type
_entity.pdbx_description
1 polymer ?
#
loop_
_entity_poly.entity_id
_entity_poly.type
_entity_poly.pdbx_seq_one_letter_code
_entity_poly.pdbx_strand_id
1 'polypeptide(L)'
;MTDIANRTDAATTLLRTLLGAAGRVGRGIRWYITTLMGDSAYATYVAHQQRQHPGEEPMTERQFWRQRMDDQDRNPGARCC
;
A
#
# COMPACT_ATOMS: atom_id res chain seq x y z
N MET A 1 7.92 -11.63 -46.61
CA MET A 1 7.13 -10.50 -46.07
C MET A 1 6.36 -10.84 -44.79
N THR A 2 6.04 -12.11 -44.50
CA THR A 2 5.32 -12.57 -43.29
C THR A 2 6.20 -12.68 -42.02
N ASP A 3 7.51 -12.86 -42.15
CA ASP A 3 8.44 -13.04 -41.00
C ASP A 3 8.61 -11.78 -40.13
N ILE A 4 8.61 -10.58 -40.75
CA ILE A 4 8.81 -9.30 -40.05
C ILE A 4 7.58 -8.92 -39.21
N ALA A 5 6.37 -9.17 -39.72
CA ALA A 5 5.12 -8.92 -38.99
C ALA A 5 5.04 -9.79 -37.72
N ASN A 6 5.27 -11.10 -37.85
CA ASN A 6 5.25 -12.05 -36.74
C ASN A 6 6.30 -11.71 -35.64
N ARG A 7 7.50 -11.26 -36.03
CA ARG A 7 8.53 -10.83 -35.08
C ARG A 7 8.13 -9.58 -34.28
N THR A 8 7.38 -8.68 -34.91
CA THR A 8 6.90 -7.43 -34.29
C THR A 8 5.76 -7.70 -33.30
N ASP A 9 4.86 -8.62 -33.63
CA ASP A 9 3.75 -9.05 -32.76
C ASP A 9 4.24 -9.84 -31.54
N ALA A 10 5.26 -10.68 -31.73
CA ALA A 10 5.94 -11.37 -30.64
C ALA A 10 6.65 -10.37 -29.70
N ALA A 11 7.38 -9.39 -30.26
CA ALA A 11 8.08 -8.38 -29.47
C ALA A 11 7.13 -7.49 -28.67
N THR A 12 5.99 -7.08 -29.24
CA THR A 12 4.98 -6.26 -28.55
C THR A 12 4.27 -7.03 -27.44
N THR A 13 3.98 -8.32 -27.65
CA THR A 13 3.37 -9.19 -26.63
C THR A 13 4.31 -9.40 -25.44
N LEU A 14 5.60 -9.63 -25.71
CA LEU A 14 6.62 -9.73 -24.67
C LEU A 14 6.75 -8.41 -23.88
N LEU A 15 6.83 -7.27 -24.57
CA LEU A 15 6.90 -5.96 -23.93
C LEU A 15 5.70 -5.70 -23.01
N ARG A 16 4.46 -5.98 -23.47
CA ARG A 16 3.25 -5.84 -22.65
C ARG A 16 3.28 -6.73 -21.41
N THR A 17 3.74 -7.97 -21.57
CA THR A 17 3.85 -8.94 -20.46
C THR A 17 4.87 -8.47 -19.42
N LEU A 18 6.04 -7.98 -19.88
CA LEU A 18 7.09 -7.44 -19.02
C LEU A 18 6.64 -6.17 -18.30
N LEU A 19 5.97 -5.24 -18.99
CA LEU A 19 5.40 -4.04 -18.38
C LEU A 19 4.35 -4.39 -17.31
N GLY A 20 3.48 -5.37 -17.58
CA GLY A 20 2.51 -5.86 -16.61
C GLY A 20 3.18 -6.50 -15.38
N ALA A 21 4.24 -7.28 -15.58
CA ALA A 21 5.02 -7.88 -14.49
C ALA A 21 5.74 -6.82 -13.65
N ALA A 22 6.41 -5.86 -14.30
CA ALA A 22 7.08 -4.74 -13.63
C ALA A 22 6.09 -3.91 -12.79
N GLY A 23 4.89 -3.65 -13.32
CA GLY A 23 3.83 -2.97 -12.58
C GLY A 23 3.37 -3.73 -11.33
N ARG A 24 3.31 -5.07 -11.38
CA ARG A 24 3.00 -5.89 -10.20
C ARG A 24 4.10 -5.82 -9.15
N VAL A 25 5.36 -5.93 -9.56
CA VAL A 25 6.52 -5.83 -8.65
C VAL A 25 6.58 -4.45 -8.01
N GLY A 26 6.40 -3.38 -8.79
CA GLY A 26 6.38 -2.00 -8.28
C GLY A 26 5.28 -1.77 -7.23
N ARG A 27 4.08 -2.34 -7.43
CA ARG A 27 3.02 -2.30 -6.42
C ARG A 27 3.38 -3.03 -5.13
N GLY A 28 4.04 -4.19 -5.23
CA GLY A 28 4.52 -4.94 -4.06
C GLY A 28 5.57 -4.17 -3.26
N ILE A 29 6.54 -3.55 -3.95
CA ILE A 29 7.56 -2.69 -3.32
C ILE A 29 6.90 -1.50 -2.63
N ARG A 30 5.97 -0.81 -3.31
CA ARG A 30 5.22 0.31 -2.73
C ARG A 30 4.49 -0.12 -1.46
N TRP A 31 3.74 -1.23 -1.51
CA TRP A 31 3.05 -1.79 -0.36
C TRP A 31 4.01 -2.02 0.81
N TYR A 32 5.11 -2.74 0.57
CA TYR A 32 6.10 -3.07 1.60
C TYR A 32 6.67 -1.82 2.27
N ILE A 33 7.11 -0.83 1.49
CA ILE A 33 7.67 0.43 2.02
C ILE A 33 6.61 1.19 2.82
N THR A 34 5.40 1.36 2.28
CA THR A 34 4.33 2.11 2.99
C THR A 34 3.88 1.44 4.27
N THR A 35 3.88 0.11 4.32
CA THR A 35 3.56 -0.64 5.53
C THR A 35 4.68 -0.56 6.56
N LEU A 36 5.93 -0.68 6.12
CA LEU A 36 7.09 -0.57 7.01
C LEU A 36 7.22 0.82 7.64
N MET A 37 7.00 1.88 6.86
CA MET A 37 7.05 3.26 7.34
C MET A 37 5.83 3.66 8.18
N GLY A 38 4.76 2.85 8.15
CA GLY A 38 3.53 3.12 8.87
C GLY A 38 2.52 4.01 8.14
N ASP A 39 2.81 4.42 6.90
CA ASP A 39 1.86 5.18 6.05
C ASP A 39 0.54 4.43 5.86
N SER A 40 0.56 3.10 5.86
CA SER A 40 -0.65 2.27 5.73
C SER A 40 -1.46 2.10 7.03
N ALA A 41 -1.07 2.76 8.13
CA ALA A 41 -1.71 2.58 9.44
C ALA A 41 -3.19 2.99 9.42
N TYR A 42 -3.54 4.13 8.79
CA TYR A 42 -4.93 4.57 8.71
C TYR A 42 -5.80 3.61 7.89
N ALA A 43 -5.32 3.17 6.72
CA ALA A 43 -6.04 2.19 5.90
C ALA A 43 -6.25 0.86 6.65
N THR A 44 -5.26 0.44 7.44
CA THR A 44 -5.36 -0.75 8.31
C THR A 44 -6.40 -0.55 9.41
N TYR A 45 -6.43 0.62 10.04
CA TYR A 45 -7.45 0.99 11.03
C TYR A 45 -8.87 0.94 10.44
N VAL A 46 -9.10 1.56 9.27
CA VAL A 46 -10.42 1.56 8.62
C VAL A 46 -10.85 0.13 8.27
N ALA A 47 -9.95 -0.68 7.71
CA ALA A 47 -10.25 -2.08 7.39
C ALA A 47 -10.58 -2.90 8.64
N HIS A 48 -9.91 -2.63 9.77
CA HIS A 48 -10.24 -3.24 11.05
C HIS A 48 -11.59 -2.77 11.57
N GLN A 49 -11.86 -1.46 11.55
CA GLN A 49 -13.10 -0.85 12.00
C GLN A 49 -14.30 -1.42 11.22
N GLN A 50 -14.21 -1.50 9.89
CA GLN A 50 -15.27 -2.06 9.07
C GLN A 50 -15.57 -3.53 9.37
N ARG A 51 -14.56 -4.30 9.81
CA ARG A 51 -14.71 -5.72 10.17
C ARG A 51 -15.29 -5.91 11.58
N GLN A 52 -14.84 -5.11 12.55
CA GLN A 52 -15.23 -5.25 13.97
C GLN A 52 -16.49 -4.45 14.33
N HIS A 53 -16.70 -3.32 13.67
CA HIS A 53 -17.78 -2.36 13.93
C HIS A 53 -18.50 -2.00 12.62
N PRO A 54 -19.22 -2.96 12.00
CA PRO A 54 -19.95 -2.70 10.78
C PRO A 54 -21.04 -1.64 11.02
N GLY A 55 -21.04 -0.59 10.21
CA GLY A 55 -22.03 0.50 10.27
C GLY A 55 -21.64 1.68 11.18
N GLU A 56 -20.52 1.60 11.89
CA GLU A 56 -19.96 2.73 12.60
C GLU A 56 -18.99 3.51 11.70
N GLU A 57 -19.15 4.83 11.65
CA GLU A 57 -18.28 5.70 10.86
C GLU A 57 -16.87 5.70 11.51
N PRO A 58 -15.82 5.34 10.77
CA PRO A 58 -14.45 5.40 11.29
C PRO A 58 -14.05 6.85 11.59
N MET A 59 -13.06 7.01 12.49
CA MET A 59 -12.44 8.31 12.70
C MET A 59 -11.88 8.86 11.40
N THR A 60 -11.92 10.20 11.25
CA THR A 60 -11.21 10.85 10.16
C THR A 60 -9.70 10.62 10.28
N GLU A 61 -8.99 10.62 9.15
CA GLU A 61 -7.54 10.40 9.12
C GLU A 61 -6.77 11.35 10.06
N ARG A 62 -7.15 12.63 10.09
CA ARG A 62 -6.53 13.62 10.98
C ARG A 62 -6.74 13.29 12.46
N GLN A 63 -7.94 12.82 12.83
CA GLN A 63 -8.25 12.42 14.21
C GLN A 63 -7.43 11.19 14.61
N PHE A 64 -7.34 10.20 13.72
CA PHE A 64 -6.54 9.00 13.93
C PHE A 64 -5.07 9.34 14.23
N TRP A 65 -4.44 10.19 13.40
CA TRP A 65 -3.04 10.56 13.61
C TRP A 65 -2.83 11.37 14.89
N ARG A 66 -3.75 12.30 15.22
CA ARG A 66 -3.67 13.04 16.48
C ARG A 66 -3.73 12.09 17.67
N GLN A 67 -4.74 11.21 17.72
CA GLN A 67 -4.89 10.25 18.81
C GLN A 67 -3.67 9.33 18.93
N ARG A 68 -3.11 8.86 17.81
CA ARG A 68 -1.92 8.03 17.80
C ARG A 68 -0.69 8.75 18.38
N MET A 69 -0.51 10.04 18.09
CA MET A 69 0.55 10.84 18.68
C MET A 69 0.32 11.06 20.18
N ASP A 70 -0.91 11.41 20.58
CA ASP A 70 -1.28 11.57 21.98
C ASP A 70 -1.07 10.28 22.80
N ASP A 71 -1.32 9.12 22.19
CA ASP A 71 -1.08 7.81 22.79
C ASP A 71 0.42 7.53 22.97
N GLN A 72 1.26 7.94 22.01
CA GLN A 72 2.72 7.82 22.10
C GLN A 72 3.32 8.78 23.14
N ASP A 73 2.77 9.97 23.26
CA ASP A 73 3.22 10.94 24.28
C ASP A 73 2.80 10.49 25.68
N ARG A 74 1.60 9.93 25.85
CA ARG A 74 1.14 9.35 27.12
C ARG A 74 1.86 8.06 27.48
N ASN A 75 2.25 7.26 26.48
CA ASN A 75 2.93 5.97 26.66
C ASN A 75 4.26 5.95 25.89
N PRO A 76 5.29 6.69 26.35
CA PRO A 76 6.51 6.90 25.58
C PRO A 76 7.38 5.65 25.37
N GLY A 77 6.97 4.49 25.88
CA GLY A 77 7.74 3.24 25.81
C GLY A 77 9.06 3.34 26.58
N ALA A 78 9.96 2.39 26.34
CA ALA A 78 11.32 2.48 26.84
C ALA A 78 12.07 3.57 26.04
N ARG A 79 12.09 4.79 26.56
CA ARG A 79 12.97 5.84 26.06
C ARG A 79 14.31 5.71 26.77
N CYS A 80 15.40 5.79 26.00
CA CYS A 80 16.71 6.07 26.58
C CYS A 80 16.63 7.50 27.12
N CYS A 81 16.34 7.61 28.42
CA CYS A 81 16.73 8.79 29.18
C CYS A 81 18.25 8.80 29.38
#